data_AF-A0A7D5T5F3-F1
#
_entry.id   AF-A0A7D5T5F3-F1
#
_cell.length_a   1.000
_cell.length_b   1.000
_cell.length_c   1.000
_cell.angle_alpha   90.00
_cell.angle_beta   90.00
_cell.angle_gamma   90.00
#
_symmetry.space_group_name_H-M   'P 1'
#
loop_
_entity.id
_entity.type
_entity.pdbx_description
1 polymer ?
#
loop_
_entity_poly.entity_id
_entity_poly.type
_entity_poly.pdbx_seq_one_letter_code
_entity_poly.pdbx_strand_id
1 'polypeptide(L)'
;MSTDVSAGDAAGPDLAPDLGEDVSLEDYAIDPSDLVDQTKLSLDARDELRDDQEDDRPVASWRALDYQDPVSHGHGTMAVLEDLETDGETAYKRLWSGWRAHVGDPDKEPYVLLEDANHAFEWLPEDEPCHLVIKSSPWKVAEDVVPGEEEYIGRRYEYNLQLMPYDPEADGDGLLEDDRLPVSFQAWVQPQNEDLVHKDGGKLVCQHGEGTKFKLQTTYATPAESFRRLVDVANAAFGGLDRERPDWSTLNRESLKIWKAELYHRVNQELMEAVTQRLRGLKTIVEYGGDGDVGGSSDYYQGAHVEEVVTSDMWDRAGFIGSYARRDGYNLGLKVYRIAGNPSDERLKHPKVEAFLEGAGGNSLPHIDEWESVRATLRQMTSGLAVRSGVSLGDLREDDFYTVDPDDRVDTLVPTGWRKAHRLANQERERRILQTTYESLSNAKWDIMYSVAMLDGATYDQLETFTGYSRDYIRERVRELKELDILMRLTYPRVIVFQNSELRLNAVEKLQEVEPGRDMTDVKESAEERREERRRLQEERERDDQEDAVDDADQEGSSDSPSRSSTATWDRVDELDFSASAIGRYLGKGDIAAEDAKIRTDRYDWIG
;
A
#
# COMPACT_ATOMS: atom_id res chain seq x y z
N MET A 1 -12.04 61.52 -48.79
CA MET A 1 -12.44 60.65 -47.66
C MET A 1 -11.35 59.58 -47.60
N SER A 2 -10.24 59.80 -46.89
CA SER A 2 -10.02 59.50 -45.44
C SER A 2 -10.26 58.01 -45.18
N THR A 3 -9.36 57.14 -44.73
CA THR A 3 -8.03 57.10 -44.05
C THR A 3 -7.58 55.62 -44.16
N ASP A 4 -6.35 55.20 -44.49
CA ASP A 4 -5.09 55.07 -43.71
C ASP A 4 -5.12 54.17 -42.45
N VAL A 5 -3.94 53.58 -42.12
CA VAL A 5 -3.52 52.64 -41.02
C VAL A 5 -3.63 51.15 -41.38
N SER A 6 -2.59 50.32 -41.61
CA SER A 6 -1.21 50.06 -41.09
C SER A 6 -1.10 49.02 -39.95
N ALA A 7 -0.34 47.96 -40.25
CA ALA A 7 0.52 47.10 -39.42
C ALA A 7 -0.02 46.41 -38.14
N GLY A 8 0.34 45.12 -38.01
CA GLY A 8 0.25 44.35 -36.76
C GLY A 8 0.69 42.90 -36.94
N ASP A 9 2.01 42.68 -36.97
CA ASP A 9 2.65 41.39 -36.70
C ASP A 9 2.18 40.83 -35.36
N ALA A 10 1.86 39.53 -35.31
CA ALA A 10 1.76 38.77 -34.08
C ALA A 10 2.44 37.42 -34.29
N ALA A 11 3.75 37.42 -34.03
CA ALA A 11 4.52 36.22 -33.73
C ALA A 11 4.01 35.62 -32.42
N GLY A 12 3.50 34.39 -32.46
CA GLY A 12 3.38 33.54 -31.28
C GLY A 12 4.65 32.69 -31.17
N PRO A 13 5.31 32.60 -30.01
CA PRO A 13 6.50 31.78 -29.85
C PRO A 13 6.11 30.30 -29.75
N ASP A 14 6.51 29.58 -30.79
CA ASP A 14 6.75 28.14 -30.81
C ASP A 14 7.93 27.87 -29.84
N LEU A 15 7.66 27.20 -28.72
CA LEU A 15 8.68 26.75 -27.75
C LEU A 15 8.57 25.24 -27.57
N ALA A 16 8.85 24.51 -28.65
CA ALA A 16 9.47 23.20 -28.51
C ALA A 16 10.96 23.42 -28.18
N PRO A 17 11.53 22.79 -27.14
CA PRO A 17 12.97 22.85 -26.92
C PRO A 17 13.68 22.16 -28.09
N ASP A 18 14.53 22.93 -28.75
CA ASP A 18 15.51 22.53 -29.73
C ASP A 18 16.46 21.48 -29.11
N LEU A 19 16.23 20.21 -29.42
CA LEU A 19 17.14 19.10 -29.08
C LEU A 19 18.29 19.10 -30.09
N GLY A 20 19.24 20.00 -29.88
CA GLY A 20 20.47 20.10 -30.67
C GLY A 20 21.40 18.89 -30.48
N GLU A 21 21.61 18.20 -31.59
CA GLU A 21 22.80 17.46 -32.10
C GLU A 21 23.66 16.55 -31.17
N ASP A 22 23.73 15.27 -31.59
CA ASP A 22 24.81 14.26 -31.46
C ASP A 22 25.74 14.33 -30.23
N VAL A 23 25.33 13.67 -29.13
CA VAL A 23 26.24 13.26 -28.05
C VAL A 23 26.60 11.79 -28.27
N SER A 24 27.90 11.48 -28.36
CA SER A 24 28.38 10.12 -28.64
C SER A 24 28.44 9.29 -27.34
N LEU A 25 28.32 7.97 -27.44
CA LEU A 25 28.47 7.04 -26.31
C LEU A 25 29.87 7.11 -25.65
N GLU A 26 30.88 7.65 -26.35
CA GLU A 26 32.24 7.82 -25.82
C GLU A 26 32.35 8.99 -24.84
N ASP A 27 31.43 9.96 -24.88
CA ASP A 27 31.37 11.09 -23.95
C ASP A 27 30.84 10.70 -22.55
N TYR A 28 30.41 9.44 -22.37
CA TYR A 28 29.87 8.87 -21.12
C TYR A 28 30.76 7.78 -20.49
N ALA A 29 31.93 7.49 -21.07
CA ALA A 29 32.86 6.51 -20.51
C ALA A 29 33.71 7.13 -19.39
N ILE A 30 33.67 6.54 -18.19
CA ILE A 30 34.48 6.96 -17.04
C ILE A 30 35.92 6.44 -17.19
N ASP A 31 36.90 7.29 -16.86
CA ASP A 31 38.32 6.93 -16.78
C ASP A 31 38.53 5.95 -15.61
N PRO A 32 39.22 4.80 -15.79
CA PRO A 32 39.51 3.85 -14.71
C PRO A 32 40.11 4.47 -13.43
N SER A 33 40.67 5.68 -13.48
CA SER A 33 41.14 6.42 -12.30
C SER A 33 40.04 6.91 -11.35
N ASP A 34 38.77 6.96 -11.77
CA ASP A 34 37.63 7.43 -10.96
C ASP A 34 37.01 6.33 -10.08
N LEU A 35 37.52 5.10 -10.18
CA LEU A 35 37.15 3.96 -9.32
C LEU A 35 37.89 4.02 -7.98
N VAL A 36 37.46 4.95 -7.11
CA VAL A 36 37.92 5.01 -5.72
C VAL A 36 37.35 3.82 -4.94
N ASP A 37 38.17 3.19 -4.09
CA ASP A 37 37.74 2.17 -3.11
C ASP A 37 36.78 2.80 -2.08
N GLN A 38 35.48 2.80 -2.43
CA GLN A 38 34.43 3.50 -1.70
C GLN A 38 34.24 2.99 -0.27
N THR A 39 34.73 1.77 0.03
CA THR A 39 34.59 1.12 1.35
C THR A 39 35.27 1.88 2.49
N LYS A 40 36.15 2.84 2.18
CA LYS A 40 36.93 3.62 3.16
C LYS A 40 36.39 5.02 3.45
N LEU A 41 35.29 5.42 2.80
CA LEU A 41 34.67 6.73 2.95
C LEU A 41 33.42 6.65 3.86
N SER A 42 33.11 7.73 4.57
CA SER A 42 31.83 7.90 5.29
C SER A 42 30.66 7.96 4.29
N LEU A 43 29.44 7.65 4.74
CA LEU A 43 28.23 7.73 3.89
C LEU A 43 28.06 9.11 3.26
N ASP A 44 28.24 10.18 4.03
CA ASP A 44 28.17 11.57 3.53
C ASP A 44 29.23 11.84 2.44
N ALA A 45 30.46 11.31 2.59
CA ALA A 45 31.53 11.49 1.60
C ALA A 45 31.33 10.61 0.34
N ARG A 46 30.64 9.47 0.46
CA ARG A 46 30.24 8.65 -0.69
C ARG A 46 29.10 9.31 -1.47
N ASP A 47 28.16 9.93 -0.76
CA ASP A 47 27.07 10.71 -1.35
C ASP A 47 27.64 11.97 -2.01
N GLU A 48 28.57 12.71 -1.39
CA GLU A 48 29.28 13.84 -2.01
C GLU A 48 30.09 13.44 -3.25
N LEU A 49 30.87 12.35 -3.21
CA LEU A 49 31.66 11.89 -4.36
C LEU A 49 30.83 11.30 -5.51
N ARG A 50 29.63 10.77 -5.25
CA ARG A 50 28.70 10.33 -6.29
C ARG A 50 27.78 11.45 -6.80
N ASP A 51 27.48 12.46 -5.99
CA ASP A 51 26.54 13.54 -6.37
C ASP A 51 27.23 14.77 -6.98
N ASP A 52 28.48 15.11 -6.63
CA ASP A 52 29.11 16.38 -7.08
C ASP A 52 29.47 16.43 -8.58
N GLN A 53 29.52 15.28 -9.28
CA GLN A 53 29.69 15.24 -10.74
C GLN A 53 28.37 15.03 -11.51
N GLU A 54 27.24 14.77 -10.83
CA GLU A 54 25.94 14.44 -11.48
C GLU A 54 24.88 15.56 -11.42
N ASP A 55 25.18 16.72 -10.80
CA ASP A 55 24.21 17.71 -10.26
C ASP A 55 23.32 18.43 -11.30
N ASP A 56 23.74 18.56 -12.56
CA ASP A 56 22.96 19.30 -13.59
C ASP A 56 22.20 18.43 -14.59
N ARG A 57 22.33 17.09 -14.52
CA ARG A 57 21.73 16.21 -15.52
C ARG A 57 20.19 16.38 -15.57
N PRO A 58 19.57 16.33 -16.77
CA PRO A 58 18.12 16.42 -16.90
C PRO A 58 17.40 15.34 -16.10
N VAL A 59 16.24 15.68 -15.55
CA VAL A 59 15.26 14.68 -15.09
C VAL A 59 14.93 13.79 -16.31
N ALA A 60 14.91 12.47 -16.12
CA ALA A 60 14.85 11.44 -17.19
C ALA A 60 16.16 11.15 -17.96
N SER A 61 17.31 11.42 -17.35
CA SER A 61 18.59 10.80 -17.77
C SER A 61 18.81 9.45 -17.07
N TRP A 62 19.57 8.55 -17.70
CA TRP A 62 19.92 7.25 -17.15
C TRP A 62 21.37 6.89 -17.41
N ARG A 63 21.91 6.01 -16.56
CA ARG A 63 23.21 5.35 -16.77
C ARG A 63 23.03 3.85 -16.84
N ALA A 64 23.68 3.20 -17.80
CA ALA A 64 23.76 1.75 -17.82
C ALA A 64 24.83 1.29 -16.83
N LEU A 65 24.50 0.30 -16.01
CA LEU A 65 25.42 -0.34 -15.08
C LEU A 65 25.17 -1.85 -15.07
N ASP A 66 26.25 -2.61 -14.97
CA ASP A 66 26.17 -4.04 -14.70
C ASP A 66 25.83 -4.26 -13.22
N TYR A 67 24.70 -4.90 -12.96
CA TYR A 67 24.25 -5.21 -11.61
C TYR A 67 23.63 -6.61 -11.54
N GLN A 68 23.49 -7.14 -10.33
CA GLN A 68 22.86 -8.45 -10.13
C GLN A 68 21.41 -8.42 -10.66
N ASP A 69 20.98 -9.48 -11.34
CA ASP A 69 19.57 -9.62 -11.72
C ASP A 69 18.73 -9.93 -10.46
N PRO A 70 17.68 -9.13 -10.13
CA PRO A 70 16.80 -9.46 -9.01
C PRO A 70 15.97 -10.71 -9.32
N VAL A 71 15.70 -11.49 -8.28
CA VAL A 71 14.92 -12.72 -8.41
C VAL A 71 13.42 -12.45 -8.25
N SER A 72 12.59 -13.24 -8.93
CA SER A 72 11.16 -13.20 -8.74
C SER A 72 10.74 -13.84 -7.42
N HIS A 73 9.87 -13.16 -6.69
CA HIS A 73 9.31 -13.63 -5.43
C HIS A 73 7.84 -13.99 -5.61
N GLY A 74 6.89 -13.16 -5.15
CA GLY A 74 5.47 -13.38 -5.40
C GLY A 74 5.09 -13.19 -6.85
N HIS A 75 4.39 -14.18 -7.40
CA HIS A 75 3.82 -14.16 -8.74
C HIS A 75 2.34 -14.55 -8.69
N GLY A 76 1.51 -13.88 -9.47
CA GLY A 76 0.09 -14.20 -9.54
C GLY A 76 -0.46 -14.05 -10.95
N THR A 77 -1.09 -15.12 -11.43
CA THR A 77 -1.78 -15.17 -12.72
C THR A 77 -3.27 -15.40 -12.53
N MET A 78 -4.05 -15.05 -13.54
CA MET A 78 -5.46 -15.41 -13.61
C MET A 78 -5.76 -16.09 -14.94
N ALA A 79 -6.78 -16.94 -14.94
CA ALA A 79 -7.22 -17.70 -16.11
C ALA A 79 -8.74 -17.89 -16.03
N VAL A 80 -9.43 -17.83 -17.17
CA VAL A 80 -10.86 -18.09 -17.31
C VAL A 80 -11.07 -19.23 -18.30
N LEU A 81 -11.82 -20.23 -17.86
CA LEU A 81 -12.36 -21.28 -18.71
C LEU A 81 -13.76 -20.84 -19.16
N GLU A 82 -13.97 -20.77 -20.47
CA GLU A 82 -15.26 -20.48 -21.10
C GLU A 82 -16.09 -21.77 -21.15
N ASP A 83 -16.40 -22.31 -19.97
CA ASP A 83 -17.04 -23.62 -19.80
C ASP A 83 -18.52 -23.55 -19.39
N LEU A 84 -19.13 -22.35 -19.44
CA LEU A 84 -20.57 -22.18 -19.26
C LEU A 84 -21.30 -22.51 -20.57
N GLU A 85 -21.69 -23.77 -20.76
CA GLU A 85 -22.64 -24.15 -21.81
C GLU A 85 -24.09 -23.94 -21.37
N THR A 86 -25.02 -23.81 -22.33
CA THR A 86 -26.46 -23.56 -22.09
C THR A 86 -27.12 -24.58 -21.16
N ASP A 87 -26.59 -25.81 -21.08
CA ASP A 87 -27.04 -26.87 -20.15
C ASP A 87 -25.87 -27.51 -19.36
N GLY A 88 -24.67 -26.90 -19.37
CA GLY A 88 -23.41 -27.54 -18.94
C GLY A 88 -23.04 -27.40 -17.46
N GLU A 89 -22.42 -28.45 -16.93
CA GLU A 89 -21.76 -28.45 -15.61
C GLU A 89 -20.36 -27.83 -15.74
N THR A 90 -20.21 -26.56 -15.33
CA THR A 90 -18.89 -25.87 -15.32
C THR A 90 -17.91 -26.55 -14.35
N ALA A 91 -16.62 -26.31 -14.51
CA ALA A 91 -15.61 -26.74 -13.53
C ALA A 91 -15.94 -26.18 -12.13
N TYR A 92 -16.41 -24.93 -12.03
CA TYR A 92 -16.90 -24.39 -10.76
C TYR A 92 -18.07 -25.20 -10.17
N LYS A 93 -19.09 -25.56 -10.97
CA LYS A 93 -20.23 -26.36 -10.50
C LYS A 93 -19.80 -27.76 -10.06
N ARG A 94 -18.86 -28.40 -10.79
CA ARG A 94 -18.24 -29.67 -10.41
C ARG A 94 -17.49 -29.56 -9.08
N LEU A 95 -16.70 -28.51 -8.90
CA LEU A 95 -15.98 -28.26 -7.65
C LEU A 95 -16.95 -28.07 -6.48
N TRP A 96 -17.99 -27.26 -6.67
CA TRP A 96 -19.05 -27.03 -5.69
C TRP A 96 -19.78 -28.33 -5.32
N SER A 97 -20.15 -29.16 -6.30
CA SER A 97 -20.83 -30.43 -6.07
C SER A 97 -19.91 -31.47 -5.40
N GLY A 98 -18.61 -31.47 -5.73
CA GLY A 98 -17.58 -32.27 -5.04
C GLY A 98 -17.43 -31.84 -3.59
N TRP A 99 -17.22 -30.54 -3.36
CA TRP A 99 -17.12 -29.98 -2.01
C TRP A 99 -18.35 -30.28 -1.16
N ARG A 100 -19.56 -30.15 -1.71
CA ARG A 100 -20.81 -30.51 -1.00
C ARG A 100 -20.89 -31.98 -0.61
N ALA A 101 -20.34 -32.88 -1.43
CA ALA A 101 -20.37 -34.31 -1.19
C ALA A 101 -19.32 -34.78 -0.18
N HIS A 102 -18.12 -34.21 -0.21
CA HIS A 102 -16.99 -34.62 0.63
C HIS A 102 -16.84 -33.81 1.92
N VAL A 103 -16.99 -32.48 1.83
CA VAL A 103 -16.84 -31.55 2.96
C VAL A 103 -18.22 -31.28 3.57
N GLY A 104 -19.14 -30.78 2.75
CA GLY A 104 -20.54 -30.50 3.10
C GLY A 104 -20.76 -29.25 3.97
N ASP A 105 -19.85 -28.96 4.89
CA ASP A 105 -19.92 -27.90 5.90
C ASP A 105 -18.57 -27.17 6.03
N PRO A 106 -18.52 -25.81 5.95
CA PRO A 106 -17.28 -25.05 6.13
C PRO A 106 -16.59 -25.27 7.48
N ASP A 107 -17.32 -25.70 8.53
CA ASP A 107 -16.72 -25.99 9.85
C ASP A 107 -15.80 -27.24 9.83
N LYS A 108 -15.78 -27.99 8.72
CA LYS A 108 -14.87 -29.12 8.50
C LYS A 108 -13.68 -28.77 7.62
N GLU A 109 -13.45 -27.48 7.39
CA GLU A 109 -12.31 -26.97 6.66
C GLU A 109 -11.18 -26.54 7.60
N PRO A 110 -9.90 -26.55 7.16
CA PRO A 110 -9.41 -27.02 5.86
C PRO A 110 -9.66 -28.52 5.63
N TYR A 111 -10.16 -28.89 4.44
CA TYR A 111 -10.32 -30.29 4.07
C TYR A 111 -9.15 -30.75 3.20
N VAL A 112 -8.49 -31.83 3.59
CA VAL A 112 -7.37 -32.42 2.84
C VAL A 112 -7.88 -33.10 1.56
N LEU A 113 -7.44 -32.59 0.41
CA LEU A 113 -7.74 -33.11 -0.92
C LEU A 113 -6.69 -34.11 -1.40
N LEU A 114 -5.43 -33.89 -1.01
CA LEU A 114 -4.30 -34.75 -1.35
C LEU A 114 -3.28 -34.67 -0.21
N GLU A 115 -3.04 -35.83 0.40
CA GLU A 115 -1.94 -36.03 1.35
C GLU A 115 -0.60 -36.03 0.59
N ASP A 116 0.47 -35.64 1.29
CA ASP A 116 1.84 -35.64 0.76
C ASP A 116 2.02 -34.99 -0.62
N ALA A 117 1.45 -33.79 -0.76
CA ALA A 117 1.49 -33.03 -2.00
C ALA A 117 2.93 -32.71 -2.46
N ASN A 118 3.89 -32.62 -1.55
CA ASN A 118 5.32 -32.47 -1.84
C ASN A 118 5.90 -33.64 -2.66
N HIS A 119 5.32 -34.85 -2.57
CA HIS A 119 5.72 -35.99 -3.40
C HIS A 119 4.95 -36.07 -4.73
N ALA A 120 3.81 -35.41 -4.83
CA ALA A 120 2.98 -35.39 -6.04
C ALA A 120 3.40 -34.28 -7.03
N PHE A 121 3.91 -33.16 -6.52
CA PHE A 121 4.26 -31.99 -7.32
C PHE A 121 5.77 -31.78 -7.40
N GLU A 122 6.35 -31.99 -8.59
CA GLU A 122 7.80 -31.91 -8.84
C GLU A 122 8.46 -30.55 -8.52
N TRP A 123 7.67 -29.50 -8.37
CA TRP A 123 8.15 -28.14 -8.10
C TRP A 123 8.18 -27.80 -6.60
N LEU A 124 7.75 -28.72 -5.74
CA LEU A 124 7.87 -28.60 -4.30
C LEU A 124 9.15 -29.29 -3.80
N PRO A 125 9.82 -28.74 -2.76
CA PRO A 125 10.90 -29.45 -2.10
C PRO A 125 10.39 -30.76 -1.47
N GLU A 126 11.13 -31.85 -1.67
CA GLU A 126 10.74 -33.18 -1.16
C GLU A 126 10.72 -33.23 0.38
N ASP A 127 11.56 -32.43 1.02
CA ASP A 127 11.80 -32.37 2.47
C ASP A 127 10.89 -31.40 3.22
N GLU A 128 9.91 -30.80 2.54
CA GLU A 128 8.92 -29.88 3.10
C GLU A 128 7.52 -30.52 3.07
N PRO A 129 7.12 -31.29 4.11
CA PRO A 129 5.85 -32.00 4.13
C PRO A 129 4.67 -31.05 4.02
N CYS A 130 3.80 -31.29 3.05
CA CYS A 130 2.59 -30.50 2.89
C CYS A 130 1.42 -31.29 2.32
N HIS A 131 0.22 -30.81 2.60
CA HIS A 131 -1.03 -31.32 2.04
C HIS A 131 -1.65 -30.27 1.11
N LEU A 132 -2.36 -30.72 0.08
CA LEU A 132 -3.26 -29.85 -0.67
C LEU A 132 -4.60 -29.85 0.06
N VAL A 133 -5.08 -28.66 0.41
CA VAL A 133 -6.34 -28.48 1.12
C VAL A 133 -7.29 -27.56 0.37
N ILE A 134 -8.59 -27.72 0.62
CA ILE A 134 -9.64 -26.80 0.18
C ILE A 134 -10.24 -26.08 1.38
N LYS A 135 -10.39 -24.76 1.23
CA LYS A 135 -11.24 -23.90 2.07
C LYS A 135 -12.29 -23.23 1.18
N SER A 136 -13.37 -22.74 1.76
CA SER A 136 -14.41 -21.97 1.08
C SER A 136 -14.70 -20.68 1.82
N SER A 137 -15.14 -19.67 1.09
CA SER A 137 -15.57 -18.40 1.69
C SER A 137 -16.77 -17.83 0.94
N PRO A 138 -17.73 -17.19 1.63
CA PRO A 138 -18.85 -16.55 0.95
C PRO A 138 -18.37 -15.49 -0.03
N TRP A 139 -18.71 -15.61 -1.31
CA TRP A 139 -18.23 -14.71 -2.35
C TRP A 139 -19.07 -13.42 -2.46
N LYS A 140 -18.62 -12.48 -3.28
CA LYS A 140 -19.20 -11.13 -3.42
C LYS A 140 -20.41 -11.03 -4.37
N VAL A 141 -20.91 -12.16 -4.87
CA VAL A 141 -22.06 -12.22 -5.78
C VAL A 141 -23.02 -13.34 -5.42
N ALA A 142 -24.27 -13.17 -5.85
CA ALA A 142 -25.37 -14.10 -5.63
C ALA A 142 -26.28 -14.18 -6.87
N GLU A 143 -27.27 -15.06 -6.84
CA GLU A 143 -28.27 -15.16 -7.91
C GLU A 143 -29.25 -13.98 -7.88
N ASP A 144 -29.57 -13.49 -6.69
CA ASP A 144 -30.41 -12.30 -6.50
C ASP A 144 -30.07 -11.59 -5.18
N VAL A 145 -30.47 -10.33 -5.06
CA VAL A 145 -30.37 -9.50 -3.85
C VAL A 145 -31.73 -8.87 -3.55
N VAL A 146 -32.16 -8.92 -2.29
CA VAL A 146 -33.40 -8.25 -1.88
C VAL A 146 -33.10 -6.75 -1.68
N PRO A 147 -33.70 -5.84 -2.47
CA PRO A 147 -33.39 -4.42 -2.38
C PRO A 147 -33.71 -3.84 -0.99
N GLY A 148 -32.71 -3.28 -0.32
CA GLY A 148 -32.86 -2.70 1.02
C GLY A 148 -32.60 -3.67 2.18
N GLU A 149 -32.34 -4.95 1.90
CA GLU A 149 -31.90 -5.93 2.88
C GLU A 149 -30.44 -6.33 2.63
N GLU A 150 -29.74 -6.77 3.67
CA GLU A 150 -28.34 -7.22 3.55
C GLU A 150 -28.21 -8.69 3.10
N GLU A 151 -29.32 -9.36 2.81
CA GLU A 151 -29.37 -10.80 2.57
C GLU A 151 -29.23 -11.14 1.07
N TYR A 152 -28.34 -12.08 0.78
CA TYR A 152 -28.11 -12.62 -0.56
C TYR A 152 -28.94 -13.88 -0.80
N ILE A 153 -29.64 -13.97 -1.93
CA ILE A 153 -30.33 -15.20 -2.34
C ILE A 153 -29.40 -15.99 -3.27
N GLY A 154 -29.11 -17.24 -2.91
CA GLY A 154 -28.25 -18.10 -3.74
C GLY A 154 -26.79 -17.65 -3.79
N ARG A 155 -26.28 -17.09 -2.68
CA ARG A 155 -24.88 -16.61 -2.59
C ARG A 155 -23.89 -17.69 -3.03
N ARG A 156 -22.97 -17.32 -3.92
CA ARG A 156 -21.90 -18.21 -4.37
C ARG A 156 -20.73 -18.20 -3.39
N TYR A 157 -19.88 -19.21 -3.50
CA TYR A 157 -18.67 -19.34 -2.69
C TYR A 157 -17.46 -19.13 -3.59
N GLU A 158 -16.38 -18.67 -2.99
CA GLU A 158 -15.05 -18.72 -3.57
C GLU A 158 -14.31 -19.87 -2.90
N TYR A 159 -13.77 -20.78 -3.71
CA TYR A 159 -13.02 -21.92 -3.21
C TYR A 159 -11.54 -21.64 -3.27
N ASN A 160 -10.85 -21.86 -2.15
CA ASN A 160 -9.43 -21.65 -2.01
C ASN A 160 -8.71 -23.00 -1.97
N LEU A 161 -7.93 -23.30 -3.02
CA LEU A 161 -7.02 -24.43 -3.10
C LEU A 161 -5.63 -23.97 -2.64
N GLN A 162 -5.10 -24.54 -1.58
CA GLN A 162 -3.83 -24.09 -1.01
C GLN A 162 -2.98 -25.26 -0.53
N LEU A 163 -1.66 -25.10 -0.59
CA LEU A 163 -0.73 -26.01 0.07
C LEU A 163 -0.52 -25.58 1.51
N MET A 164 -0.62 -26.53 2.43
CA MET A 164 -0.51 -26.29 3.87
C MET A 164 0.56 -27.23 4.45
N PRO A 165 1.55 -26.71 5.21
CA PRO A 165 2.48 -27.56 5.94
C PRO A 165 1.74 -28.44 6.95
N TYR A 166 2.31 -29.60 7.26
CA TYR A 166 1.78 -30.47 8.30
C TYR A 166 2.92 -31.14 9.09
N ASP A 167 2.64 -31.53 10.33
CA ASP A 167 3.54 -32.32 11.17
C ASP A 167 3.31 -33.83 10.90
N PRO A 168 4.26 -34.54 10.27
CA PRO A 168 4.10 -35.97 9.96
C PRO A 168 4.09 -36.88 11.19
N GLU A 169 4.50 -36.36 12.35
CA GLU A 169 4.49 -37.12 13.60
C GLU A 169 3.23 -36.85 14.45
N ALA A 170 2.35 -35.94 14.01
CA ALA A 170 1.10 -35.63 14.71
C ALA A 170 0.02 -36.67 14.44
N ASP A 171 -0.82 -36.94 15.45
CA ASP A 171 -2.02 -37.75 15.28
C ASP A 171 -3.10 -36.97 14.50
N GLY A 172 -3.50 -37.44 13.32
CA GLY A 172 -4.53 -36.79 12.50
C GLY A 172 -3.97 -36.16 11.22
N ASP A 173 -4.51 -35.02 10.79
CA ASP A 173 -4.01 -34.28 9.61
C ASP A 173 -2.79 -33.41 9.91
N GLY A 174 -2.52 -33.11 11.19
CA GLY A 174 -1.32 -32.42 11.64
C GLY A 174 -1.10 -31.02 11.05
N LEU A 175 -2.15 -30.37 10.53
CA LEU A 175 -2.02 -29.14 9.74
C LEU A 175 -1.47 -27.97 10.58
N LEU A 176 -0.48 -27.28 10.01
CA LEU A 176 0.20 -26.14 10.63
C LEU A 176 -0.26 -24.85 9.95
N GLU A 177 -1.43 -24.32 10.34
CA GLU A 177 -2.07 -23.19 9.65
C GLU A 177 -1.26 -21.87 9.67
N ASP A 178 -0.45 -21.68 10.71
CA ASP A 178 0.37 -20.46 10.89
C ASP A 178 1.74 -20.56 10.21
N ASP A 179 2.15 -21.77 9.80
CA ASP A 179 3.44 -22.03 9.19
C ASP A 179 3.41 -21.78 7.69
N ARG A 180 4.58 -21.50 7.11
CA ARG A 180 4.71 -21.14 5.70
C ARG A 180 5.69 -22.06 4.99
N LEU A 181 5.28 -22.55 3.83
CA LEU A 181 6.17 -23.26 2.92
C LEU A 181 7.16 -22.30 2.26
N PRO A 182 8.41 -22.74 1.97
CA PRO A 182 9.36 -21.97 1.18
C PRO A 182 8.80 -21.59 -0.19
N VAL A 183 8.10 -22.53 -0.84
CA VAL A 183 7.33 -22.29 -2.05
C VAL A 183 5.84 -22.35 -1.72
N SER A 184 5.21 -21.18 -1.70
CA SER A 184 3.77 -21.05 -1.45
C SER A 184 2.94 -21.24 -2.72
N PHE A 185 1.72 -21.76 -2.55
CA PHE A 185 0.71 -21.87 -3.60
C PHE A 185 -0.68 -21.62 -3.01
N GLN A 186 -1.46 -20.79 -3.70
CA GLN A 186 -2.85 -20.53 -3.39
C GLN A 186 -3.63 -20.21 -4.67
N ALA A 187 -4.75 -20.87 -4.92
CA ALA A 187 -5.61 -20.59 -6.06
C ALA A 187 -7.08 -20.44 -5.64
N TRP A 188 -7.70 -19.34 -6.06
CA TRP A 188 -9.13 -19.09 -5.88
C TRP A 188 -9.90 -19.51 -7.12
N VAL A 189 -10.93 -20.32 -6.94
CA VAL A 189 -11.87 -20.76 -7.98
C VAL A 189 -13.19 -20.03 -7.80
N GLN A 190 -13.56 -19.27 -8.82
CA GLN A 190 -14.68 -18.32 -8.82
C GLN A 190 -15.64 -18.64 -9.98
N PRO A 191 -16.96 -18.56 -9.80
CA PRO A 191 -17.90 -18.62 -10.92
C PRO A 191 -17.80 -17.35 -11.79
N GLN A 192 -17.95 -17.47 -13.10
CA GLN A 192 -18.15 -16.35 -14.02
C GLN A 192 -19.50 -16.54 -14.71
N ASN A 193 -20.48 -15.70 -14.37
CA ASN A 193 -21.81 -15.73 -14.96
C ASN A 193 -22.43 -14.34 -14.83
N GLU A 194 -22.85 -13.73 -15.93
CA GLU A 194 -23.39 -12.36 -16.00
C GLU A 194 -24.79 -12.23 -15.39
N ASP A 195 -25.46 -13.34 -15.10
CA ASP A 195 -26.71 -13.36 -14.33
C ASP A 195 -26.47 -13.22 -12.82
N LEU A 196 -25.23 -13.35 -12.34
CA LEU A 196 -24.91 -13.10 -10.93
C LEU A 196 -24.87 -11.60 -10.64
N VAL A 197 -25.31 -11.22 -9.44
CA VAL A 197 -25.43 -9.82 -9.01
C VAL A 197 -24.60 -9.52 -7.75
N HIS A 198 -24.07 -8.31 -7.70
CA HIS A 198 -23.41 -7.71 -6.53
C HIS A 198 -24.45 -7.20 -5.51
N LYS A 199 -23.97 -6.83 -4.30
CA LYS A 199 -24.83 -6.28 -3.23
C LYS A 199 -25.64 -5.06 -3.66
N ASP A 200 -25.09 -4.26 -4.59
CA ASP A 200 -25.72 -3.05 -5.12
C ASP A 200 -26.72 -3.33 -6.27
N GLY A 201 -26.95 -4.61 -6.61
CA GLY A 201 -27.78 -5.04 -7.73
C GLY A 201 -27.08 -4.97 -9.09
N GLY A 202 -25.82 -4.52 -9.14
CA GLY A 202 -25.02 -4.51 -10.37
C GLY A 202 -24.69 -5.92 -10.84
N LYS A 203 -24.81 -6.20 -12.13
CA LYS A 203 -24.43 -7.49 -12.72
C LYS A 203 -22.92 -7.71 -12.67
N LEU A 204 -22.51 -8.96 -12.50
CA LEU A 204 -21.12 -9.37 -12.60
C LEU A 204 -20.62 -9.22 -14.04
N VAL A 205 -19.59 -8.41 -14.23
CA VAL A 205 -18.96 -8.24 -15.55
C VAL A 205 -17.95 -9.38 -15.78
N CYS A 206 -18.22 -10.22 -16.79
CA CYS A 206 -17.38 -11.36 -17.16
C CYS A 206 -16.50 -11.02 -18.37
N GLN A 207 -15.47 -10.18 -18.16
CA GLN A 207 -14.63 -9.60 -19.23
C GLN A 207 -13.98 -10.61 -20.19
N HIS A 208 -13.78 -11.85 -19.75
CA HIS A 208 -13.09 -12.91 -20.50
C HIS A 208 -13.97 -14.16 -20.68
N GLY A 209 -15.29 -13.95 -20.73
CA GLY A 209 -16.28 -15.01 -20.92
C GLY A 209 -16.82 -15.60 -19.62
N GLU A 210 -17.84 -16.42 -19.77
CA GLU A 210 -18.59 -17.05 -18.69
C GLU A 210 -18.16 -18.51 -18.47
N GLY A 211 -18.14 -18.96 -17.22
CA GLY A 211 -17.66 -20.28 -16.83
C GLY A 211 -16.96 -20.25 -15.47
N THR A 212 -15.67 -20.53 -15.48
CA THR A 212 -14.87 -20.73 -14.27
C THR A 212 -13.60 -19.89 -14.32
N LYS A 213 -13.40 -19.04 -13.31
CA LYS A 213 -12.20 -18.23 -13.15
C LYS A 213 -11.30 -18.82 -12.07
N PHE A 214 -10.03 -19.00 -12.42
CA PHE A 214 -8.95 -19.28 -11.51
C PHE A 214 -8.11 -18.02 -11.31
N LYS A 215 -7.88 -17.64 -10.07
CA LYS A 215 -6.91 -16.61 -9.69
C LYS A 215 -5.84 -17.29 -8.84
N LEU A 216 -4.59 -17.28 -9.26
CA LEU A 216 -3.47 -17.96 -8.61
C LEU A 216 -2.53 -16.94 -7.96
N GLN A 217 -1.99 -17.28 -6.79
CA GLN A 217 -0.77 -16.72 -6.22
C GLN A 217 0.22 -17.85 -5.91
N THR A 218 1.49 -17.67 -6.26
CA THR A 218 2.59 -18.56 -5.90
C THR A 218 3.89 -17.76 -5.71
N THR A 219 4.97 -18.41 -5.28
CA THR A 219 6.28 -17.79 -5.12
C THR A 219 7.34 -18.48 -5.98
N TYR A 220 8.37 -17.73 -6.37
CA TYR A 220 9.52 -18.21 -7.13
C TYR A 220 9.10 -18.95 -8.41
N ALA A 221 8.34 -18.25 -9.26
CA ALA A 221 7.83 -18.78 -10.53
C ALA A 221 7.73 -17.71 -11.60
N THR A 222 7.99 -18.10 -12.83
CA THR A 222 7.60 -17.37 -14.05
C THR A 222 6.09 -17.51 -14.31
N PRO A 223 5.49 -16.71 -15.21
CA PRO A 223 4.08 -16.87 -15.57
C PRO A 223 3.75 -18.27 -16.12
N ALA A 224 4.63 -18.84 -16.94
CA ALA A 224 4.44 -20.17 -17.52
C ALA A 224 4.46 -21.27 -16.44
N GLU A 225 5.42 -21.20 -15.52
CA GLU A 225 5.48 -22.11 -14.37
C GLU A 225 4.28 -21.95 -13.46
N SER A 226 3.87 -20.70 -13.17
CA SER A 226 2.70 -20.40 -12.35
C SER A 226 1.44 -21.03 -12.95
N PHE A 227 1.22 -20.85 -14.26
CA PHE A 227 0.10 -21.48 -14.95
C PHE A 227 0.17 -23.01 -14.93
N ARG A 228 1.37 -23.60 -15.10
CA ARG A 228 1.55 -25.05 -14.95
C ARG A 228 1.16 -25.53 -13.55
N ARG A 229 1.64 -24.86 -12.50
CA ARG A 229 1.29 -25.17 -11.10
C ARG A 229 -0.22 -25.11 -10.88
N LEU A 230 -0.91 -24.12 -11.46
CA LEU A 230 -2.37 -24.03 -11.41
C LEU A 230 -3.03 -25.27 -12.03
N VAL A 231 -2.60 -25.68 -13.21
CA VAL A 231 -3.15 -26.87 -13.89
C VAL A 231 -2.91 -28.13 -13.05
N ASP A 232 -1.70 -28.31 -12.53
CA ASP A 232 -1.33 -29.47 -11.71
C ASP A 232 -2.21 -29.55 -10.45
N VAL A 233 -2.30 -28.45 -9.69
CA VAL A 233 -3.07 -28.40 -8.43
C VAL A 233 -4.57 -28.51 -8.67
N ALA A 234 -5.11 -27.81 -9.67
CA ALA A 234 -6.53 -27.90 -9.97
C ALA A 234 -6.92 -29.32 -10.44
N ASN A 235 -6.10 -29.98 -11.25
CA ASN A 235 -6.36 -31.38 -11.63
C ASN A 235 -6.35 -32.32 -10.41
N ALA A 236 -5.39 -32.15 -9.51
CA ALA A 236 -5.31 -32.92 -8.27
C ALA A 236 -6.51 -32.66 -7.34
N ALA A 237 -6.92 -31.40 -7.18
CA ALA A 237 -8.05 -31.01 -6.35
C ALA A 237 -9.38 -31.62 -6.82
N PHE A 238 -9.63 -31.62 -8.13
CA PHE A 238 -10.82 -32.25 -8.68
C PHE A 238 -10.76 -33.78 -8.52
N GLY A 239 -9.57 -34.38 -8.69
CA GLY A 239 -9.36 -35.80 -8.41
C GLY A 239 -9.65 -36.18 -6.95
N GLY A 240 -9.19 -35.37 -5.98
CA GLY A 240 -9.46 -35.57 -4.54
C GLY A 240 -10.94 -35.40 -4.14
N LEU A 241 -11.77 -34.84 -5.02
CA LEU A 241 -13.23 -34.71 -4.84
C LEU A 241 -14.02 -35.68 -5.73
N ASP A 242 -13.36 -36.69 -6.33
CA ASP A 242 -13.96 -37.63 -7.26
C ASP A 242 -14.69 -36.95 -8.44
N ARG A 243 -14.14 -35.84 -8.93
CA ARG A 243 -14.67 -35.07 -10.07
C ARG A 243 -13.75 -35.14 -11.28
N GLU A 244 -14.37 -35.06 -12.46
CA GLU A 244 -13.62 -34.88 -13.70
C GLU A 244 -12.86 -33.55 -13.69
N ARG A 245 -11.60 -33.60 -14.08
CA ARG A 245 -10.71 -32.43 -14.18
C ARG A 245 -11.32 -31.29 -15.02
N PRO A 246 -10.88 -30.05 -14.82
CA PRO A 246 -11.26 -28.95 -15.72
C PRO A 246 -10.88 -29.25 -17.17
N ASP A 247 -11.74 -28.84 -18.11
CA ASP A 247 -11.41 -28.91 -19.54
C ASP A 247 -10.57 -27.69 -19.93
N TRP A 248 -9.26 -27.81 -19.80
CA TRP A 248 -8.34 -26.72 -20.14
C TRP A 248 -8.35 -26.33 -21.62
N SER A 249 -9.04 -27.08 -22.50
CA SER A 249 -9.21 -26.68 -23.90
C SER A 249 -10.18 -25.51 -24.08
N THR A 250 -11.04 -25.24 -23.08
CA THR A 250 -11.94 -24.07 -23.06
C THR A 250 -11.29 -22.82 -22.47
N LEU A 251 -9.98 -22.85 -22.20
CA LEU A 251 -9.24 -21.70 -21.71
C LEU A 251 -9.30 -20.54 -22.70
N ASN A 252 -9.85 -19.42 -22.25
CA ASN A 252 -9.71 -18.15 -22.96
C ASN A 252 -8.28 -17.64 -22.77
N ARG A 253 -7.46 -17.67 -23.84
CA ARG A 253 -6.05 -17.25 -23.75
C ARG A 253 -5.89 -15.79 -23.35
N GLU A 254 -6.77 -14.90 -23.80
CA GLU A 254 -6.71 -13.47 -23.48
C GLU A 254 -6.95 -13.18 -21.99
N SER A 255 -7.54 -14.14 -21.27
CA SER A 255 -7.76 -14.06 -19.82
C SER A 255 -6.49 -14.26 -19.00
N LEU A 256 -5.38 -14.72 -19.62
CA LEU A 256 -4.11 -14.98 -18.97
C LEU A 256 -3.44 -13.65 -18.60
N LYS A 257 -3.80 -13.12 -17.43
CA LYS A 257 -3.27 -11.85 -16.93
C LYS A 257 -2.40 -12.04 -15.69
N ILE A 258 -1.44 -11.15 -15.54
CA ILE A 258 -0.57 -11.03 -14.36
C ILE A 258 -1.24 -10.04 -13.41
N TRP A 259 -1.70 -10.51 -12.26
CA TRP A 259 -2.30 -9.63 -11.25
C TRP A 259 -1.36 -9.37 -10.07
N LYS A 260 -0.26 -10.12 -9.96
CA LYS A 260 0.80 -9.90 -8.98
C LYS A 260 2.15 -10.26 -9.59
N ALA A 261 3.13 -9.39 -9.38
CA ALA A 261 4.51 -9.63 -9.76
C ALA A 261 5.42 -8.90 -8.79
N GLU A 262 6.42 -9.60 -8.25
CA GLU A 262 7.39 -9.05 -7.30
C GLU A 262 8.80 -9.49 -7.70
N LEU A 263 9.75 -8.55 -7.70
CA LEU A 263 11.19 -8.80 -7.86
C LEU A 263 11.94 -8.18 -6.70
N TYR A 264 12.95 -8.86 -6.16
CA TYR A 264 13.72 -8.32 -5.04
C TYR A 264 15.23 -8.53 -5.13
N HIS A 265 15.93 -7.67 -4.41
CA HIS A 265 17.27 -7.89 -3.90
C HIS A 265 17.21 -8.07 -2.39
N ARG A 266 18.05 -8.95 -1.84
CA ARG A 266 18.31 -8.99 -0.41
C ARG A 266 19.62 -8.29 -0.11
N VAL A 267 19.57 -7.36 0.83
CA VAL A 267 20.67 -6.42 1.12
C VAL A 267 21.12 -6.54 2.57
N ASN A 268 22.36 -6.16 2.85
CA ASN A 268 22.88 -6.12 4.20
C ASN A 268 22.00 -5.24 5.11
N GLN A 269 21.72 -5.71 6.33
CA GLN A 269 20.82 -5.04 7.27
C GLN A 269 21.30 -3.64 7.67
N GLU A 270 22.61 -3.42 7.65
CA GLU A 270 23.22 -2.13 7.97
C GLU A 270 22.86 -1.04 6.95
N LEU A 271 22.45 -1.41 5.73
CA LEU A 271 22.05 -0.48 4.68
C LEU A 271 20.56 -0.18 4.67
N MET A 272 19.78 -0.82 5.55
CA MET A 272 18.32 -0.68 5.56
C MET A 272 17.88 0.77 5.68
N GLU A 273 18.48 1.52 6.62
CA GLU A 273 18.16 2.93 6.84
C GLU A 273 18.46 3.78 5.60
N ALA A 274 19.61 3.56 4.95
CA ALA A 274 19.99 4.27 3.73
C ALA A 274 19.03 3.99 2.57
N VAL A 275 18.60 2.73 2.39
CA VAL A 275 17.61 2.39 1.36
C VAL A 275 16.25 3.01 1.67
N THR A 276 15.79 2.93 2.92
CA THR A 276 14.52 3.53 3.37
C THR A 276 14.51 5.04 3.17
N GLN A 277 15.57 5.75 3.57
CA GLN A 277 15.67 7.20 3.38
C GLN A 277 15.63 7.58 1.89
N ARG A 278 16.31 6.79 1.03
CA ARG A 278 16.29 7.02 -0.41
C ARG A 278 14.90 6.79 -1.01
N LEU A 279 14.18 5.76 -0.55
CA LEU A 279 12.80 5.49 -0.96
C LEU A 279 11.85 6.63 -0.54
N ARG A 280 12.03 7.22 0.64
CA ARG A 280 11.28 8.42 1.08
C ARG A 280 11.57 9.65 0.22
N GLY A 281 12.82 9.87 -0.15
CA GLY A 281 13.17 10.93 -1.11
C GLY A 281 12.55 10.69 -2.49
N LEU A 282 12.48 9.43 -2.92
CA LEU A 282 11.85 9.04 -4.19
C LEU A 282 10.33 9.28 -4.17
N LYS A 283 9.66 8.98 -3.05
CA LYS A 283 8.25 9.31 -2.83
C LYS A 283 7.96 10.79 -3.08
N THR A 284 8.81 11.68 -2.56
CA THR A 284 8.69 13.13 -2.77
C THR A 284 8.75 13.53 -4.26
N ILE A 285 9.52 12.82 -5.08
CA ILE A 285 9.64 13.06 -6.52
C ILE A 285 8.42 12.54 -7.27
N VAL A 286 7.91 11.38 -6.89
CA VAL A 286 6.81 10.71 -7.60
C VAL A 286 5.45 11.34 -7.27
N GLU A 287 5.26 11.77 -6.02
CA GLU A 287 4.06 12.50 -5.56
C GLU A 287 3.95 13.93 -6.15
N TYR A 288 5.03 14.46 -6.71
CA TYR A 288 5.09 15.79 -7.31
C TYR A 288 4.10 15.96 -8.47
N GLY A 289 2.98 16.69 -8.26
CA GLY A 289 2.10 17.12 -9.37
C GLY A 289 0.61 16.69 -9.30
N GLY A 290 0.17 16.02 -8.23
CA GLY A 290 -1.27 15.79 -7.93
C GLY A 290 -1.79 14.36 -8.09
N ASP A 291 -2.87 14.09 -7.34
CA ASP A 291 -3.90 13.01 -7.32
C ASP A 291 -3.56 11.54 -7.64
N GLY A 292 -2.30 11.18 -7.84
CA GLY A 292 -1.90 9.77 -7.83
C GLY A 292 -2.27 9.14 -6.47
N ASP A 293 -2.92 7.97 -6.49
CA ASP A 293 -3.33 7.23 -5.29
C ASP A 293 -2.09 6.64 -4.59
N VAL A 294 -1.29 7.52 -3.99
CA VAL A 294 -0.05 7.15 -3.31
C VAL A 294 -0.38 6.73 -1.89
N GLY A 295 -0.58 5.42 -1.75
CA GLY A 295 -0.70 4.75 -0.45
C GLY A 295 0.66 4.55 0.20
N GLY A 296 1.12 5.54 0.98
CA GLY A 296 2.24 5.34 1.90
C GLY A 296 1.74 4.74 3.22
N SER A 297 2.00 3.46 3.46
CA SER A 297 1.79 2.84 4.77
C SER A 297 3.16 2.50 5.36
N SER A 298 3.61 3.32 6.32
CA SER A 298 4.67 2.92 7.24
C SER A 298 4.03 2.15 8.39
N ASP A 299 4.64 1.01 8.70
CA ASP A 299 4.56 0.23 9.93
C ASP A 299 3.78 -1.08 9.92
N TYR A 300 2.80 -1.36 9.04
CA TYR A 300 2.26 -2.73 8.90
C TYR A 300 1.56 -2.94 7.54
N TYR A 301 2.19 -3.69 6.63
CA TYR A 301 1.54 -4.22 5.43
C TYR A 301 1.58 -5.75 5.49
N GLN A 302 0.42 -6.39 5.49
CA GLN A 302 0.25 -7.86 5.39
C GLN A 302 1.09 -8.70 6.40
N GLY A 303 1.21 -8.25 7.66
CA GLY A 303 1.83 -9.04 8.73
C GLY A 303 3.37 -9.08 8.74
N ALA A 304 4.04 -8.25 7.94
CA ALA A 304 5.48 -8.06 8.00
C ALA A 304 5.85 -6.66 8.55
N HIS A 305 7.05 -6.52 9.13
CA HIS A 305 7.60 -5.22 9.52
C HIS A 305 8.12 -4.51 8.27
N VAL A 306 7.23 -3.72 7.68
CA VAL A 306 7.50 -2.97 6.46
C VAL A 306 7.88 -1.55 6.84
N GLU A 307 9.08 -1.15 6.45
CA GLU A 307 9.67 0.10 6.95
C GLU A 307 9.37 1.27 6.03
N GLU A 308 9.17 1.02 4.74
CA GLU A 308 8.56 1.97 3.81
C GLU A 308 7.99 1.23 2.60
N VAL A 309 6.81 1.68 2.13
CA VAL A 309 6.20 1.30 0.85
C VAL A 309 5.80 2.57 0.13
N VAL A 310 6.12 2.62 -1.16
CA VAL A 310 5.68 3.68 -2.06
C VAL A 310 5.03 3.00 -3.26
N THR A 311 3.78 3.35 -3.54
CA THR A 311 3.03 2.90 -4.72
C THR A 311 2.63 4.12 -5.53
N SER A 312 2.82 4.07 -6.85
CA SER A 312 2.41 5.13 -7.78
C SER A 312 2.33 4.62 -9.21
N ASP A 313 1.69 5.40 -10.07
CA ASP A 313 1.68 5.31 -11.53
C ASP A 313 2.63 6.31 -12.22
N MET A 314 3.27 7.21 -11.45
CA MET A 314 4.10 8.32 -11.99
C MET A 314 5.61 8.08 -11.86
N TRP A 315 6.04 6.83 -12.01
CA TRP A 315 7.45 6.45 -11.86
C TRP A 315 8.35 7.03 -12.97
N ASP A 316 7.78 7.39 -14.11
CA ASP A 316 8.45 8.13 -15.18
C ASP A 316 9.03 9.47 -14.70
N ARG A 317 8.38 10.16 -13.75
CA ARG A 317 8.87 11.41 -13.14
C ARG A 317 10.19 11.23 -12.39
N ALA A 318 10.41 10.04 -11.84
CA ALA A 318 11.67 9.67 -11.23
C ALA A 318 12.71 9.15 -12.25
N GLY A 319 12.43 9.23 -13.54
CA GLY A 319 13.32 8.80 -14.62
C GLY A 319 13.33 7.30 -14.87
N PHE A 320 12.36 6.55 -14.34
CA PHE A 320 12.17 5.14 -14.74
C PHE A 320 11.58 5.09 -16.16
N ILE A 321 12.18 4.29 -17.03
CA ILE A 321 11.85 4.25 -18.46
C ILE A 321 11.28 2.91 -18.91
N GLY A 322 11.15 1.95 -18.00
CA GLY A 322 10.42 0.72 -18.24
C GLY A 322 9.04 0.99 -18.83
N SER A 323 8.57 0.12 -19.72
CA SER A 323 7.31 0.34 -20.45
C SER A 323 6.14 0.56 -19.51
N TYR A 324 6.11 -0.11 -18.36
CA TYR A 324 5.03 0.03 -17.39
C TYR A 324 5.20 1.24 -16.47
N ALA A 325 6.41 1.76 -16.31
CA ALA A 325 6.64 2.99 -15.54
C ALA A 325 6.16 4.25 -16.27
N ARG A 326 6.04 4.18 -17.62
CA ARG A 326 5.58 5.27 -18.49
C ARG A 326 4.15 5.10 -19.01
N ARG A 327 3.50 3.99 -18.69
CA ARG A 327 2.14 3.70 -19.15
C ARG A 327 1.17 4.15 -18.06
N ASP A 328 0.31 5.11 -18.42
CA ASP A 328 -0.74 5.58 -17.53
C ASP A 328 -1.62 4.42 -17.03
N GLY A 329 -2.04 4.51 -15.78
CA GLY A 329 -2.97 3.58 -15.14
C GLY A 329 -2.38 2.21 -14.80
N TYR A 330 -1.08 2.12 -14.52
CA TYR A 330 -0.51 0.97 -13.82
C TYR A 330 0.13 1.43 -12.52
N ASN A 331 -0.33 0.87 -11.40
CA ASN A 331 0.24 1.14 -10.10
C ASN A 331 1.38 0.14 -9.85
N LEU A 332 2.60 0.66 -9.80
CA LEU A 332 3.79 -0.07 -9.41
C LEU A 332 4.23 0.42 -8.03
N GLY A 333 4.96 -0.41 -7.30
CA GLY A 333 5.46 -0.04 -5.99
C GLY A 333 6.87 -0.49 -5.72
N LEU A 334 7.48 0.15 -4.73
CA LEU A 334 8.74 -0.21 -4.11
C LEU A 334 8.52 -0.35 -2.62
N LYS A 335 9.06 -1.41 -2.02
CA LYS A 335 9.01 -1.63 -0.58
C LYS A 335 10.34 -2.12 -0.04
N VAL A 336 10.63 -1.69 1.18
CA VAL A 336 11.77 -2.18 1.97
C VAL A 336 11.22 -2.78 3.24
N TYR A 337 11.48 -4.07 3.46
CA TYR A 337 10.96 -4.77 4.62
C TYR A 337 11.91 -5.84 5.13
N ARG A 338 11.70 -6.21 6.39
CA ARG A 338 12.36 -7.34 7.03
C ARG A 338 11.34 -8.18 7.78
N ILE A 339 11.69 -9.42 8.04
CA ILE A 339 10.88 -10.26 8.92
C ILE A 339 10.98 -9.70 10.34
N ALA A 340 9.82 -9.53 10.98
CA ALA A 340 9.74 -8.97 12.32
C ALA A 340 10.39 -9.92 13.35
N GLY A 341 10.95 -9.35 14.41
CA GLY A 341 11.56 -10.13 15.49
C GLY A 341 13.01 -10.52 15.21
N ASN A 342 13.44 -11.64 15.79
CA ASN A 342 14.79 -12.17 15.65
C ASN A 342 14.70 -13.58 15.05
N PRO A 343 14.55 -13.71 13.72
CA PRO A 343 14.44 -15.01 13.08
C PRO A 343 15.67 -15.87 13.40
N SER A 344 15.45 -17.17 13.60
CA SER A 344 16.51 -18.14 13.86
C SER A 344 17.48 -18.24 12.68
N ASP A 345 16.93 -18.16 11.46
CA ASP A 345 17.71 -18.06 10.23
C ASP A 345 18.31 -16.65 10.06
N GLU A 346 19.63 -16.59 10.00
CA GLU A 346 20.40 -15.36 9.82
C GLU A 346 20.06 -14.65 8.51
N ARG A 347 19.75 -15.40 7.45
CA ARG A 347 19.43 -14.86 6.12
C ARG A 347 18.17 -14.00 6.16
N LEU A 348 17.21 -14.39 6.99
CA LEU A 348 15.93 -13.71 7.18
C LEU A 348 16.06 -12.40 7.97
N LYS A 349 17.21 -12.13 8.60
CA LYS A 349 17.50 -10.85 9.27
C LYS A 349 17.82 -9.73 8.28
N HIS A 350 18.29 -10.09 7.09
CA HIS A 350 18.62 -9.15 6.03
C HIS A 350 17.35 -8.67 5.31
N PRO A 351 17.15 -7.35 5.13
CA PRO A 351 15.96 -6.81 4.48
C PRO A 351 15.91 -7.14 2.98
N LYS A 352 14.68 -7.18 2.46
CA LYS A 352 14.39 -7.23 1.04
C LYS A 352 14.06 -5.82 0.53
N VAL A 353 14.68 -5.44 -0.58
CA VAL A 353 14.29 -4.30 -1.40
C VAL A 353 13.53 -4.88 -2.58
N GLU A 354 12.23 -4.61 -2.69
CA GLU A 354 11.34 -5.30 -3.61
C GLU A 354 10.51 -4.30 -4.42
N ALA A 355 10.51 -4.43 -5.75
CA ALA A 355 9.54 -3.77 -6.61
C ALA A 355 8.37 -4.71 -6.93
N PHE A 356 7.17 -4.15 -7.05
CA PHE A 356 5.97 -4.94 -7.27
C PHE A 356 4.94 -4.26 -8.17
N LEU A 357 4.11 -5.07 -8.81
CA LEU A 357 2.88 -4.64 -9.50
C LEU A 357 1.73 -4.67 -8.49
N GLU A 358 1.19 -3.49 -8.14
CA GLU A 358 0.04 -3.38 -7.23
C GLU A 358 -1.29 -3.58 -7.98
N GLY A 359 -1.38 -3.08 -9.21
CA GLY A 359 -2.58 -3.22 -10.03
C GLY A 359 -2.57 -2.33 -11.25
N ALA A 360 -3.71 -2.28 -11.94
CA ALA A 360 -3.84 -1.59 -13.22
C ALA A 360 -4.82 -0.41 -13.18
N GLY A 361 -5.02 0.30 -12.07
CA GLY A 361 -5.62 1.66 -12.06
C GLY A 361 -6.89 1.95 -12.90
N GLY A 362 -7.70 0.94 -13.26
CA GLY A 362 -8.82 1.06 -14.22
C GLY A 362 -8.57 0.49 -15.64
N ASN A 363 -7.32 0.25 -16.01
CA ASN A 363 -6.89 -0.52 -17.18
C ASN A 363 -7.00 -2.04 -16.98
N SER A 364 -6.86 -2.77 -18.09
CA SER A 364 -6.68 -4.22 -18.06
C SER A 364 -5.31 -4.57 -17.47
N LEU A 365 -5.25 -5.66 -16.70
CA LEU A 365 -3.99 -6.21 -16.20
C LEU A 365 -3.07 -6.66 -17.36
N PRO A 366 -1.74 -6.66 -17.16
CA PRO A 366 -0.79 -7.14 -18.17
C PRO A 366 -1.11 -8.56 -18.61
N HIS A 367 -1.02 -8.84 -19.91
CA HIS A 367 -1.07 -10.24 -20.37
C HIS A 367 0.21 -10.98 -19.97
N ILE A 368 0.16 -12.31 -19.81
CA ILE A 368 1.36 -13.11 -19.47
C ILE A 368 2.50 -12.96 -20.49
N ASP A 369 2.17 -12.69 -21.76
CA ASP A 369 3.17 -12.46 -22.82
C ASP A 369 3.90 -11.13 -22.67
N GLU A 370 3.37 -10.19 -21.87
CA GLU A 370 4.04 -8.93 -21.55
C GLU A 370 4.98 -9.06 -20.34
N TRP A 371 5.18 -10.27 -19.81
CA TRP A 371 6.00 -10.53 -18.63
C TRP A 371 7.39 -9.92 -18.72
N GLU A 372 8.11 -10.09 -19.83
CA GLU A 372 9.46 -9.55 -19.97
C GLU A 372 9.49 -8.02 -19.83
N SER A 373 8.43 -7.34 -20.27
CA SER A 373 8.29 -5.89 -20.14
C SER A 373 7.95 -5.46 -18.71
N VAL A 374 7.09 -6.23 -18.02
CA VAL A 374 6.80 -6.05 -16.58
C VAL A 374 8.07 -6.26 -15.77
N ARG A 375 8.74 -7.41 -15.97
CA ARG A 375 9.98 -7.81 -15.31
C ARG A 375 11.09 -6.78 -15.51
N ALA A 376 11.32 -6.33 -16.74
CA ALA A 376 12.32 -5.30 -17.03
C ALA A 376 12.04 -4.00 -16.28
N THR A 377 10.77 -3.59 -16.18
CA THR A 377 10.37 -2.40 -15.41
C THR A 377 10.63 -2.59 -13.91
N LEU A 378 10.16 -3.69 -13.32
CA LEU A 378 10.36 -3.99 -11.90
C LEU A 378 11.85 -4.16 -11.54
N ARG A 379 12.64 -4.72 -12.45
CA ARG A 379 14.09 -4.83 -12.31
C ARG A 379 14.73 -3.45 -12.27
N GLN A 380 14.38 -2.60 -13.23
CA GLN A 380 14.88 -1.23 -13.27
C GLN A 380 14.58 -0.49 -11.95
N MET A 381 13.36 -0.66 -11.41
CA MET A 381 12.95 -0.05 -10.15
C MET A 381 13.75 -0.59 -8.96
N THR A 382 13.81 -1.91 -8.81
CA THR A 382 14.47 -2.56 -7.66
C THR A 382 15.97 -2.28 -7.65
N SER A 383 16.65 -2.54 -8.78
CA SER A 383 18.09 -2.38 -8.91
C SER A 383 18.47 -0.90 -8.94
N GLY A 384 17.64 -0.04 -9.56
CA GLY A 384 17.82 1.40 -9.57
C GLY A 384 17.79 1.99 -8.16
N LEU A 385 16.81 1.59 -7.33
CA LEU A 385 16.76 1.99 -5.93
C LEU A 385 18.00 1.51 -5.18
N ALA A 386 18.34 0.22 -5.26
CA ALA A 386 19.51 -0.34 -4.56
C ALA A 386 20.81 0.41 -4.91
N VAL A 387 21.09 0.62 -6.20
CA VAL A 387 22.30 1.30 -6.66
C VAL A 387 22.33 2.77 -6.19
N ARG A 388 21.19 3.49 -6.28
CA ARG A 388 21.09 4.89 -5.82
C ARG A 388 21.16 5.01 -4.29
N SER A 389 20.87 3.95 -3.56
CA SER A 389 21.05 3.86 -2.11
C SER A 389 22.47 3.47 -1.68
N GLY A 390 23.41 3.31 -2.63
CA GLY A 390 24.79 2.96 -2.31
C GLY A 390 25.04 1.46 -2.09
N VAL A 391 24.05 0.60 -2.37
CA VAL A 391 24.23 -0.85 -2.27
C VAL A 391 25.15 -1.30 -3.40
N SER A 392 26.29 -1.91 -3.02
CA SER A 392 27.20 -2.55 -3.96
C SER A 392 26.91 -4.05 -4.06
N LEU A 393 27.50 -4.73 -5.04
CA LEU A 393 27.37 -6.19 -5.17
C LEU A 393 27.84 -6.94 -3.90
N GLY A 394 28.85 -6.43 -3.19
CA GLY A 394 29.34 -7.03 -1.94
C GLY A 394 28.39 -6.87 -0.75
N ASP A 395 27.41 -5.97 -0.88
CA ASP A 395 26.38 -5.73 0.13
C ASP A 395 25.13 -6.57 -0.09
N LEU A 396 25.04 -7.28 -1.21
CA LEU A 396 23.98 -8.25 -1.46
C LEU A 396 24.19 -9.48 -0.58
N ARG A 397 23.08 -10.12 -0.22
CA ARG A 397 23.07 -11.29 0.66
C ARG A 397 22.23 -12.39 0.04
N GLU A 398 22.81 -13.58 -0.06
CA GLU A 398 22.14 -14.73 -0.63
C GLU A 398 21.05 -15.27 0.31
N ASP A 399 20.06 -15.95 -0.27
CA ASP A 399 19.11 -16.81 0.45
C ASP A 399 18.81 -18.09 -0.36
N ASP A 400 17.80 -18.86 0.07
CA ASP A 400 17.43 -20.14 -0.57
C ASP A 400 17.11 -20.01 -2.07
N PHE A 401 16.67 -18.83 -2.52
CA PHE A 401 16.21 -18.60 -3.89
C PHE A 401 16.93 -17.43 -4.57
N TYR A 402 17.72 -16.65 -3.84
CA TYR A 402 18.50 -15.54 -4.34
C TYR A 402 19.99 -15.81 -4.20
N THR A 403 20.68 -15.95 -5.33
CA THR A 403 22.14 -16.11 -5.39
C THR A 403 22.78 -14.85 -5.94
N VAL A 404 24.02 -14.59 -5.53
CA VAL A 404 24.79 -13.43 -5.99
C VAL A 404 26.00 -13.95 -6.75
N ASP A 405 25.83 -14.13 -8.06
CA ASP A 405 26.92 -14.54 -8.93
C ASP A 405 27.54 -13.29 -9.61
N PRO A 406 28.81 -12.96 -9.32
CA PRO A 406 29.50 -11.87 -9.98
C PRO A 406 29.56 -11.99 -11.51
N ASP A 407 29.33 -13.17 -12.08
CA ASP A 407 29.31 -13.37 -13.53
C ASP A 407 27.89 -13.28 -14.14
N ASP A 408 26.84 -13.33 -13.31
CA ASP A 408 25.42 -13.24 -13.74
C ASP A 408 24.87 -11.82 -13.56
N ARG A 409 25.54 -10.86 -14.21
CA ARG A 409 25.14 -9.45 -14.21
C ARG A 409 24.32 -9.13 -15.44
N VAL A 410 23.38 -8.21 -15.25
CA VAL A 410 22.51 -7.70 -16.31
C VAL A 410 22.62 -6.19 -16.42
N ASP A 411 22.51 -5.71 -17.66
CA ASP A 411 22.42 -4.28 -17.95
C ASP A 411 21.22 -3.66 -17.22
N THR A 412 21.53 -2.80 -16.26
CA THR A 412 20.55 -2.08 -15.45
C THR A 412 20.62 -0.59 -15.76
N LEU A 413 19.52 -0.04 -16.25
CA LEU A 413 19.38 1.39 -16.52
C LEU A 413 18.99 2.12 -15.23
N VAL A 414 19.95 2.74 -14.57
CA VAL A 414 19.74 3.44 -13.30
C VAL A 414 19.37 4.90 -13.58
N PRO A 415 18.21 5.39 -13.10
CA PRO A 415 17.84 6.80 -13.27
C PRO A 415 18.81 7.76 -12.58
N THR A 416 19.01 8.94 -13.18
CA THR A 416 19.83 10.04 -12.63
C THR A 416 19.00 11.32 -12.49
N GLY A 417 19.57 12.35 -11.85
CA GLY A 417 18.90 13.65 -11.69
C GLY A 417 17.88 13.74 -10.54
N TRP A 418 17.83 12.76 -9.63
CA TRP A 418 16.88 12.77 -8.49
C TRP A 418 17.03 13.99 -7.58
N ARG A 419 18.25 14.51 -7.38
CA ARG A 419 18.48 15.72 -6.56
C ARG A 419 17.84 16.95 -7.20
N LYS A 420 17.99 17.11 -8.51
CA LYS A 420 17.34 18.18 -9.28
C LYS A 420 15.82 18.03 -9.28
N ALA A 421 15.32 16.81 -9.47
CA ALA A 421 13.89 16.51 -9.39
C ALA A 421 13.31 16.83 -8.00
N HIS A 422 14.01 16.45 -6.93
CA HIS A 422 13.63 16.75 -5.56
C HIS A 422 13.60 18.27 -5.28
N ARG A 423 14.63 19.01 -5.71
CA ARG A 423 14.66 20.48 -5.62
C ARG A 423 13.48 21.13 -6.34
N LEU A 424 13.23 20.73 -7.59
CA LEU A 424 12.10 21.24 -8.37
C LEU A 424 10.76 20.94 -7.69
N ALA A 425 10.63 19.73 -7.13
CA ALA A 425 9.43 19.35 -6.39
C ALA A 425 9.23 20.21 -5.14
N ASN A 426 10.28 20.47 -4.37
CA ASN A 426 10.22 21.34 -3.19
C ASN A 426 9.93 22.80 -3.57
N GLN A 427 10.55 23.35 -4.61
CA GLN A 427 10.32 24.72 -5.07
C GLN A 427 8.85 24.97 -5.47
N GLU A 428 8.23 24.02 -6.15
CA GLU A 428 6.81 24.11 -6.50
C GLU A 428 5.91 23.99 -5.26
N ARG A 429 6.24 23.12 -4.31
CA ARG A 429 5.50 23.04 -3.03
C ARG A 429 5.62 24.34 -2.25
N GLU A 430 6.79 24.96 -2.22
CA GLU A 430 6.98 26.31 -1.66
C GLU A 430 6.10 27.34 -2.38
N ARG A 431 6.04 27.31 -3.71
CA ARG A 431 5.14 28.16 -4.50
C ARG A 431 3.68 27.95 -4.09
N ARG A 432 3.26 26.70 -3.88
CA ARG A 432 1.89 26.35 -3.42
C ARG A 432 1.63 26.80 -2.00
N ILE A 433 2.61 26.71 -1.09
CA ILE A 433 2.51 27.26 0.27
C ILE A 433 2.21 28.75 0.17
N LEU A 434 3.03 29.52 -0.56
CA LEU A 434 2.85 30.96 -0.74
C LEU A 434 1.48 31.29 -1.35
N GLN A 435 1.12 30.62 -2.44
CA GLN A 435 -0.17 30.82 -3.11
C GLN A 435 -1.34 30.54 -2.16
N THR A 436 -1.30 29.41 -1.45
CA THR A 436 -2.34 28.99 -0.51
C THR A 436 -2.49 29.98 0.64
N THR A 437 -1.39 30.54 1.15
CA THR A 437 -1.46 31.55 2.22
C THR A 437 -1.93 32.90 1.73
N TYR A 438 -1.53 33.35 0.53
CA TYR A 438 -2.00 34.64 -0.01
C TYR A 438 -3.46 34.62 -0.45
N GLU A 439 -3.96 33.49 -0.95
CA GLU A 439 -5.35 33.33 -1.39
C GLU A 439 -6.31 33.05 -0.23
N SER A 440 -5.80 32.66 0.94
CA SER A 440 -6.63 32.36 2.09
C SER A 440 -7.20 33.63 2.71
N LEU A 441 -8.53 33.72 2.78
CA LEU A 441 -9.22 34.77 3.53
C LEU A 441 -9.11 34.60 5.07
N SER A 442 -8.54 33.49 5.54
CA SER A 442 -8.34 33.20 6.96
C SER A 442 -6.91 32.77 7.27
N ASN A 443 -6.45 33.08 8.50
CA ASN A 443 -5.13 32.64 8.98
C ASN A 443 -5.07 31.15 9.33
N ALA A 444 -6.15 30.39 9.13
CA ALA A 444 -6.22 29.00 9.58
C ALA A 444 -5.16 28.10 8.93
N LYS A 445 -4.98 28.23 7.61
CA LYS A 445 -3.98 27.45 6.88
C LYS A 445 -2.56 27.84 7.29
N TRP A 446 -2.31 29.13 7.51
CA TRP A 446 -1.04 29.62 8.02
C TRP A 446 -0.76 29.09 9.43
N ASP A 447 -1.70 29.26 10.38
CA ASP A 447 -1.58 28.83 11.78
C ASP A 447 -1.31 27.31 11.87
N ILE A 448 -2.00 26.50 11.06
CA ILE A 448 -1.81 25.05 10.99
C ILE A 448 -0.42 24.71 10.42
N MET A 449 -0.05 25.27 9.25
CA MET A 449 1.24 24.97 8.62
C MET A 449 2.42 25.40 9.51
N TYR A 450 2.34 26.58 10.12
CA TYR A 450 3.37 27.09 11.02
C TYR A 450 3.48 26.25 12.30
N SER A 451 2.35 25.82 12.87
CA SER A 451 2.33 24.90 14.02
C SER A 451 2.97 23.56 13.70
N VAL A 452 2.64 22.96 12.55
CA VAL A 452 3.26 21.71 12.09
C VAL A 452 4.77 21.90 11.88
N ALA A 453 5.19 23.02 11.28
CA ALA A 453 6.60 23.27 10.99
C ALA A 453 7.45 23.43 12.25
N MET A 454 6.94 24.15 13.24
CA MET A 454 7.64 24.45 14.49
C MET A 454 7.66 23.28 15.47
N LEU A 455 6.67 22.40 15.43
CA LEU A 455 6.60 21.22 16.29
C LEU A 455 7.30 19.98 15.70
N ASP A 456 7.88 20.11 14.51
CA ASP A 456 8.43 18.98 13.73
C ASP A 456 7.39 17.88 13.50
N GLY A 457 6.16 18.31 13.19
CA GLY A 457 4.99 17.45 13.14
C GLY A 457 4.02 17.70 14.29
N ALA A 458 2.73 17.52 14.02
CA ALA A 458 1.70 17.70 15.05
C ALA A 458 0.56 16.70 14.91
N THR A 459 0.04 16.21 16.05
CA THR A 459 -1.23 15.49 16.09
C THR A 459 -2.40 16.47 15.96
N TYR A 460 -3.59 15.97 15.62
CA TYR A 460 -4.80 16.79 15.61
C TYR A 460 -5.07 17.46 16.97
N ASP A 461 -4.76 16.78 18.06
CA ASP A 461 -5.02 17.28 19.41
C ASP A 461 -4.01 18.38 19.79
N GLN A 462 -2.76 18.24 19.35
CA GLN A 462 -1.76 19.32 19.43
C GLN A 462 -2.22 20.52 18.61
N LEU A 463 -2.66 20.34 17.36
CA LEU A 463 -3.13 21.45 16.54
C LEU A 463 -4.34 22.16 17.15
N GLU A 464 -5.31 21.44 17.72
CA GLU A 464 -6.44 22.04 18.45
C GLU A 464 -5.96 22.84 19.67
N THR A 465 -4.94 22.35 20.37
CA THR A 465 -4.32 23.02 21.52
C THR A 465 -3.52 24.27 21.13
N PHE A 466 -2.79 24.25 20.02
CA PHE A 466 -1.98 25.41 19.62
C PHE A 466 -2.78 26.45 18.86
N THR A 467 -3.66 26.02 17.94
CA THR A 467 -4.41 26.92 17.07
C THR A 467 -5.79 27.29 17.62
N GLY A 468 -6.35 26.53 18.56
CA GLY A 468 -7.68 26.81 19.12
C GLY A 468 -8.84 26.62 18.14
N TYR A 469 -8.59 26.09 16.93
CA TYR A 469 -9.64 25.64 16.01
C TYR A 469 -10.27 24.33 16.46
N SER A 470 -11.51 24.06 16.04
CA SER A 470 -12.14 22.77 16.29
C SER A 470 -11.47 21.66 15.49
N ARG A 471 -11.46 20.44 16.05
CA ARG A 471 -10.86 19.26 15.42
C ARG A 471 -11.38 18.99 14.00
N ASP A 472 -12.68 19.14 13.76
CA ASP A 472 -13.27 18.90 12.43
C ASP A 472 -12.84 19.95 11.41
N TYR A 473 -12.71 21.21 11.82
CA TYR A 473 -12.18 22.27 10.96
C TYR A 473 -10.71 22.05 10.63
N ILE A 474 -9.89 21.63 11.61
CA ILE A 474 -8.49 21.25 11.37
C ILE A 474 -8.42 20.08 10.39
N ARG A 475 -9.26 19.04 10.55
CA ARG A 475 -9.31 17.91 9.62
C ARG A 475 -9.64 18.32 8.20
N GLU A 476 -10.61 19.22 8.03
CA GLU A 476 -10.97 19.79 6.73
C GLU A 476 -9.78 20.52 6.10
N ARG A 477 -9.14 21.44 6.83
CA ARG A 477 -8.00 22.23 6.31
C ARG A 477 -6.77 21.37 6.02
N VAL A 478 -6.47 20.40 6.87
CA VAL A 478 -5.38 19.43 6.66
C VAL A 478 -5.64 18.57 5.43
N ARG A 479 -6.90 18.20 5.17
CA ARG A 479 -7.27 17.49 3.94
C ARG A 479 -7.02 18.35 2.70
N GLU A 480 -7.43 19.61 2.71
CA GLU A 480 -7.13 20.54 1.60
C GLU A 480 -5.61 20.71 1.39
N LEU A 481 -4.84 20.87 2.46
CA LEU A 481 -3.37 20.99 2.38
C LEU A 481 -2.69 19.70 1.90
N LYS A 482 -3.31 18.54 2.15
CA LYS A 482 -2.89 17.25 1.58
C LYS A 482 -3.20 17.17 0.09
N GLU A 483 -4.41 17.57 -0.32
CA GLU A 483 -4.82 17.62 -1.73
C GLU A 483 -3.92 18.55 -2.56
N LEU A 484 -3.37 19.60 -1.93
CA LEU A 484 -2.40 20.51 -2.55
C LEU A 484 -0.94 20.00 -2.55
N ASP A 485 -0.68 18.81 -1.98
CA ASP A 485 0.67 18.24 -1.79
C ASP A 485 1.60 19.14 -0.95
N ILE A 486 1.08 19.75 0.11
CA ILE A 486 1.85 20.57 1.05
C ILE A 486 2.16 19.77 2.34
N LEU A 487 1.13 19.11 2.89
CA LEU A 487 1.23 18.32 4.12
C LEU A 487 0.88 16.85 3.85
N MET A 488 1.48 15.95 4.61
CA MET A 488 1.15 14.53 4.61
C MET A 488 0.68 14.08 6.00
N ARG A 489 -0.02 12.92 6.04
CA ARG A 489 -0.49 12.28 7.27
C ARG A 489 0.20 10.94 7.45
N LEU A 490 0.89 10.78 8.58
CA LEU A 490 1.38 9.49 9.04
C LEU A 490 0.24 8.77 9.78
N THR A 491 0.16 7.44 9.66
CA THR A 491 -1.02 6.69 10.11
C THR A 491 -0.92 6.25 11.57
N TYR A 492 0.29 6.04 12.10
CA TYR A 492 0.54 5.57 13.47
C TYR A 492 1.86 6.12 14.06
N PRO A 493 1.84 7.00 15.08
CA PRO A 493 0.69 7.81 15.51
C PRO A 493 0.20 8.73 14.36
N ARG A 494 -1.06 9.18 14.44
CA ARG A 494 -1.62 10.12 13.46
C ARG A 494 -0.99 11.50 13.60
N VAL A 495 0.14 11.70 12.92
CA VAL A 495 0.91 12.95 12.91
C VAL A 495 0.84 13.57 11.53
N ILE A 496 0.66 14.88 11.50
CA ILE A 496 0.66 15.71 10.31
C ILE A 496 2.05 16.32 10.18
N VAL A 497 2.70 16.13 9.05
CA VAL A 497 4.07 16.56 8.79
C VAL A 497 4.20 17.17 7.39
N PHE A 498 5.29 17.89 7.13
CA PHE A 498 5.72 18.21 5.76
C PHE A 498 6.34 16.97 5.11
N GLN A 499 6.37 16.94 3.78
CA GLN A 499 6.88 15.80 3.00
C GLN A 499 8.34 15.44 3.33
N ASN A 500 9.17 16.45 3.63
CA ASN A 500 10.55 16.26 4.05
C ASN A 500 11.02 17.44 4.94
N SER A 501 12.17 17.26 5.59
CA SER A 501 12.75 18.24 6.51
C SER A 501 13.17 19.54 5.81
N GLU A 502 13.67 19.47 4.57
CA GLU A 502 14.05 20.65 3.78
C GLU A 502 12.83 21.52 3.51
N LEU A 503 11.73 20.95 3.02
CA LEU A 503 10.47 21.65 2.79
C LEU A 503 9.91 22.23 4.09
N ARG A 504 10.04 21.53 5.23
CA ARG A 504 9.63 22.06 6.53
C ARG A 504 10.38 23.34 6.89
N LEU A 505 11.71 23.34 6.74
CA LEU A 505 12.54 24.51 7.04
C LEU A 505 12.24 25.66 6.08
N ASN A 506 12.15 25.39 4.78
CA ASN A 506 11.81 26.39 3.78
C ASN A 506 10.39 26.94 4.00
N ALA A 507 9.44 26.11 4.43
CA ALA A 507 8.08 26.54 4.76
C ALA A 507 8.07 27.55 5.91
N VAL A 508 8.92 27.41 6.93
CA VAL A 508 9.02 28.41 8.01
C VAL A 508 9.42 29.77 7.44
N GLU A 509 10.44 29.80 6.58
CA GLU A 509 10.90 31.02 5.93
C GLU A 509 9.79 31.62 5.06
N LYS A 510 9.10 30.80 4.23
CA LYS A 510 8.00 31.25 3.37
C LYS A 510 6.79 31.77 4.14
N LEU A 511 6.44 31.13 5.25
CA LEU A 511 5.34 31.59 6.09
C LEU A 511 5.67 32.93 6.77
N GLN A 512 6.93 33.14 7.15
CA GLN A 512 7.41 34.43 7.69
C GLN A 512 7.52 35.52 6.63
N GLU A 513 7.75 35.18 5.35
CA GLU A 513 7.66 36.14 4.24
C GLU A 513 6.22 36.66 4.06
N VAL A 514 5.22 35.81 4.28
CA VAL A 514 3.80 36.14 4.06
C VAL A 514 3.21 36.96 5.22
N GLU A 515 3.48 36.56 6.46
CA GLU A 515 3.05 37.28 7.67
C GLU A 515 4.28 37.67 8.51
N PRO A 516 5.02 38.74 8.12
CA PRO A 516 6.22 39.15 8.82
C PRO A 516 5.93 39.53 10.28
N GLY A 517 6.64 38.87 11.20
CA GLY A 517 6.53 39.13 12.63
C GLY A 517 5.43 38.35 13.35
N ARG A 518 4.60 37.56 12.63
CA ARG A 518 3.70 36.60 13.26
C ARG A 518 4.50 35.36 13.71
N ASP A 519 4.36 34.96 14.96
CA ASP A 519 5.06 33.83 15.54
C ASP A 519 4.13 32.86 16.29
N MET A 520 4.70 31.88 16.99
CA MET A 520 3.93 30.87 17.73
C MET A 520 3.18 31.46 18.94
N THR A 521 3.63 32.58 19.47
CA THR A 521 2.95 33.33 20.54
C THR A 521 1.67 33.93 19.99
N ASP A 522 1.73 34.57 18.82
CA ASP A 522 0.54 35.15 18.17
C ASP A 522 -0.51 34.08 17.81
N VAL A 523 -0.06 32.89 17.40
CA VAL A 523 -0.95 31.74 17.16
C VAL A 523 -1.68 31.34 18.45
N LYS A 524 -0.96 31.28 19.58
CA LYS A 524 -1.54 30.93 20.88
C LYS A 524 -2.48 32.01 21.40
N GLU A 525 -2.14 33.28 21.26
CA GLU A 525 -3.01 34.40 21.62
C GLU A 525 -4.31 34.35 20.80
N SER A 526 -4.20 34.19 19.47
CA SER A 526 -5.36 33.98 18.59
C SER A 526 -6.19 32.76 19.01
N ALA A 527 -5.54 31.70 19.48
CA ALA A 527 -6.22 30.49 19.96
C ALA A 527 -7.00 30.74 21.27
N GLU A 528 -6.45 31.53 22.18
CA GLU A 528 -7.11 31.94 23.42
C GLU A 528 -8.33 32.83 23.14
N GLU A 529 -8.20 33.81 22.25
CA GLU A 529 -9.32 34.66 21.81
C GLU A 529 -10.47 33.82 21.23
N ARG A 530 -10.16 32.85 20.35
CA ARG A 530 -11.17 31.93 19.78
C ARG A 530 -11.86 31.07 20.84
N ARG A 531 -11.14 30.67 21.90
CA ARG A 531 -11.73 29.90 23.02
C ARG A 531 -12.62 30.78 23.88
N GLU A 532 -12.19 32.00 24.17
CA GLU A 532 -12.97 32.96 24.94
C GLU A 532 -14.24 33.34 24.20
N GLU A 533 -14.17 33.57 22.88
CA GLU A 533 -15.35 33.83 22.05
C GLU A 533 -16.35 32.66 22.08
N ARG A 534 -15.87 31.41 21.97
CA ARG A 534 -16.74 30.23 22.09
C ARG A 534 -17.39 30.14 23.46
N ARG A 535 -16.64 30.43 24.54
CA ARG A 535 -17.17 30.45 25.90
C ARG A 535 -18.23 31.55 26.04
N ARG A 536 -17.98 32.75 25.52
CA ARG A 536 -18.93 33.86 25.54
C ARG A 536 -20.22 33.52 24.79
N LEU A 537 -20.12 32.92 23.60
CA LEU A 537 -21.28 32.47 22.82
C LEU A 537 -22.06 31.35 23.53
N GLN A 538 -21.38 30.47 24.26
CA GLN A 538 -22.05 29.46 25.08
C GLN A 538 -22.77 30.09 26.28
N GLU A 539 -22.13 31.02 26.98
CA GLU A 539 -22.74 31.76 28.10
C GLU A 539 -23.92 32.63 27.63
N GLU A 540 -23.85 33.23 26.43
CA GLU A 540 -24.96 33.97 25.81
C GLU A 540 -26.14 33.04 25.49
N ARG A 541 -25.88 31.85 24.93
CA ARG A 541 -26.94 30.85 24.69
C ARG A 541 -27.55 30.31 25.98
N GLU A 542 -26.73 30.06 27.01
CA GLU A 542 -27.21 29.61 28.31
C GLU A 542 -28.01 30.69 29.06
N ARG A 543 -27.79 31.99 28.76
CA ARG A 543 -28.63 33.09 29.27
C ARG A 543 -29.94 33.25 28.51
N ASP A 544 -29.91 33.10 27.17
CA ASP A 544 -31.13 33.14 26.36
C ASP A 544 -32.06 31.94 26.68
N ASP A 545 -31.50 30.76 26.97
CA ASP A 545 -32.26 29.58 27.42
C ASP A 545 -32.81 29.73 28.86
N GLN A 546 -32.31 30.69 29.66
CA GLN A 546 -32.84 31.00 31.00
C GLN A 546 -33.94 32.07 31.00
N GLU A 547 -34.12 32.84 29.92
CA GLU A 547 -35.22 33.82 29.82
C GLU A 547 -36.55 33.20 29.32
N ASP A 548 -36.53 31.99 28.76
CA ASP A 548 -37.74 31.24 28.33
C ASP A 548 -38.21 30.16 29.34
N ALA A 549 -37.57 30.07 30.52
CA ALA A 549 -37.93 29.09 31.56
C ALA A 549 -38.51 29.78 32.81
N VAL A 550 -39.79 30.18 32.73
CA VAL A 550 -40.61 30.44 33.92
C VAL A 550 -41.92 29.65 33.84
N ASP A 551 -42.17 28.90 34.91
CA ASP A 551 -43.32 28.03 35.26
C ASP A 551 -43.45 26.67 34.54
N ASP A 552 -43.06 25.58 35.21
CA ASP A 552 -43.97 24.93 36.16
C ASP A 552 -43.21 23.96 37.10
N ALA A 553 -43.74 23.82 38.31
CA ALA A 553 -43.10 23.23 39.48
C ALA A 553 -43.38 21.74 39.71
N ASP A 554 -42.59 21.18 40.62
CA ASP A 554 -42.85 20.04 41.52
C ASP A 554 -42.75 18.58 41.01
N GLN A 555 -41.72 17.87 41.49
CA GLN A 555 -41.92 16.91 42.60
C GLN A 555 -40.60 16.42 43.25
N GLU A 556 -40.61 16.46 44.58
CA GLU A 556 -39.57 16.04 45.50
C GLU A 556 -39.43 14.51 45.65
N GLY A 557 -38.19 14.06 45.90
CA GLY A 557 -37.87 13.30 47.11
C GLY A 557 -37.65 11.79 47.00
N SER A 558 -36.40 11.34 47.26
CA SER A 558 -36.09 10.44 48.38
C SER A 558 -34.58 10.25 48.55
N SER A 559 -34.16 10.36 49.79
CA SER A 559 -32.79 10.35 50.35
C SER A 559 -32.23 8.95 50.66
N ASP A 560 -30.88 8.87 50.66
CA ASP A 560 -29.96 8.11 51.55
C ASP A 560 -30.21 6.60 51.83
N SER A 561 -29.25 5.68 51.77
CA SER A 561 -27.89 5.72 52.34
C SER A 561 -27.10 4.41 51.98
N PRO A 562 -25.83 4.24 52.39
CA PRO A 562 -24.77 3.53 51.66
C PRO A 562 -24.59 2.04 52.03
N SER A 563 -24.06 1.25 51.09
CA SER A 563 -23.54 -0.09 51.38
C SER A 563 -22.22 -0.33 50.63
N ARG A 564 -21.19 -0.71 51.38
CA ARG A 564 -19.84 -1.02 50.94
C ARG A 564 -19.84 -2.24 50.02
N SER A 565 -19.46 -2.03 48.77
CA SER A 565 -18.88 -3.01 47.87
C SER A 565 -17.74 -2.29 47.16
N SER A 566 -16.59 -2.93 46.99
CA SER A 566 -15.38 -2.38 46.34
C SER A 566 -15.73 -1.36 45.26
N THR A 567 -15.33 -0.10 45.44
CA THR A 567 -15.57 0.96 44.46
C THR A 567 -14.83 0.60 43.18
N ALA A 568 -15.51 -0.11 42.28
CA ALA A 568 -15.04 -0.37 40.93
C ALA A 568 -14.85 1.00 40.26
N THR A 569 -13.58 1.35 40.03
CA THR A 569 -13.21 2.56 39.29
C THR A 569 -13.36 2.21 37.83
N TRP A 570 -14.20 2.96 37.11
CA TRP A 570 -14.46 2.75 35.70
C TRP A 570 -13.79 3.89 34.92
N ASP A 571 -12.67 3.58 34.30
CA ASP A 571 -11.93 4.53 33.47
C ASP A 571 -12.33 4.36 32.00
N ARG A 572 -12.29 5.45 31.23
CA ARG A 572 -12.54 5.32 29.79
C ARG A 572 -11.32 4.72 29.11
N VAL A 573 -11.55 3.99 28.02
CA VAL A 573 -10.48 3.34 27.25
C VAL A 573 -9.43 4.33 26.73
N ASP A 574 -9.82 5.57 26.44
CA ASP A 574 -8.92 6.65 26.03
C ASP A 574 -8.07 7.24 27.18
N GLU A 575 -8.37 6.88 28.42
CA GLU A 575 -7.65 7.31 29.63
C GLU A 575 -6.71 6.22 30.17
N LEU A 576 -6.73 5.03 29.58
CA LEU A 576 -5.84 3.91 29.94
C LEU A 576 -4.51 4.01 29.20
N ASP A 577 -3.43 3.56 29.84
CA ASP A 577 -2.10 3.44 29.23
C ASP A 577 -2.02 2.38 28.10
N PHE A 578 -3.12 1.66 27.83
CA PHE A 578 -3.21 0.60 26.83
C PHE A 578 -4.29 0.93 25.78
N SER A 579 -4.04 0.54 24.53
CA SER A 579 -4.97 0.80 23.41
C SER A 579 -6.27 -0.01 23.52
N ALA A 580 -7.34 0.46 22.88
CA ALA A 580 -8.61 -0.26 22.76
C ALA A 580 -8.45 -1.68 22.18
N SER A 581 -7.53 -1.87 21.24
CA SER A 581 -7.20 -3.17 20.66
C SER A 581 -6.49 -4.11 21.65
N ALA A 582 -5.75 -3.57 22.62
CA ALA A 582 -5.14 -4.36 23.68
C ALA A 582 -6.19 -4.91 24.66
N ILE A 583 -7.26 -4.16 24.92
CA ILE A 583 -8.37 -4.59 25.78
C ILE A 583 -9.07 -5.83 25.20
N GLY A 584 -9.35 -5.83 23.89
CA GLY A 584 -9.92 -7.00 23.20
C GLY A 584 -9.02 -8.24 23.30
N ARG A 585 -7.69 -8.05 23.25
CA ARG A 585 -6.71 -9.12 23.42
C ARG A 585 -6.65 -9.63 24.87
N TYR A 586 -6.73 -8.75 25.87
CA TYR A 586 -6.77 -9.14 27.29
C TYR A 586 -8.06 -9.87 27.65
N LEU A 587 -9.19 -9.47 27.07
CA LEU A 587 -10.45 -10.23 27.16
C LEU A 587 -10.32 -11.61 26.52
N GLY A 588 -9.74 -11.70 25.32
CA GLY A 588 -9.54 -12.99 24.62
C GLY A 588 -8.57 -13.95 25.33
N LYS A 589 -7.63 -13.42 26.13
CA LYS A 589 -6.70 -14.21 26.95
C LYS A 589 -7.23 -14.54 28.35
N GLY A 590 -8.34 -13.94 28.77
CA GLY A 590 -8.89 -14.09 30.13
C GLY A 590 -8.17 -13.26 31.20
N ASP A 591 -7.31 -12.32 30.80
CA ASP A 591 -6.57 -11.43 31.71
C ASP A 591 -7.49 -10.32 32.28
N ILE A 592 -8.57 -9.98 31.57
CA ILE A 592 -9.69 -9.15 32.03
C ILE A 592 -10.94 -10.03 31.98
N ALA A 593 -11.69 -10.13 33.08
CA ALA A 593 -12.94 -10.88 33.09
C ALA A 593 -13.99 -10.15 32.24
N ALA A 594 -14.80 -10.89 31.48
CA ALA A 594 -15.82 -10.29 30.62
C ALA A 594 -16.84 -9.41 31.39
N GLU A 595 -17.08 -9.71 32.66
CA GLU A 595 -17.94 -8.92 33.55
C GLU A 595 -17.34 -7.59 34.01
N ASP A 596 -16.01 -7.43 33.89
CA ASP A 596 -15.27 -6.22 34.22
C ASP A 596 -15.09 -5.29 33.00
N ALA A 597 -15.68 -5.62 31.85
CA ALA A 597 -15.70 -4.78 30.65
C ALA A 597 -17.13 -4.31 30.32
N LYS A 598 -17.32 -3.01 30.10
CA LYS A 598 -18.61 -2.42 29.70
C LYS A 598 -18.47 -1.63 28.41
N ILE A 599 -19.37 -1.91 27.47
CA ILE A 599 -19.45 -1.20 26.19
C ILE A 599 -20.75 -0.39 26.19
N ARG A 600 -20.64 0.91 25.91
CA ARG A 600 -21.80 1.79 25.79
C ARG A 600 -22.41 1.65 24.38
N THR A 601 -23.59 1.04 24.27
CA THR A 601 -24.26 0.75 22.99
C THR A 601 -25.31 1.79 22.58
N ASP A 602 -25.78 2.64 23.50
CA ASP A 602 -26.83 3.65 23.27
C ASP A 602 -26.52 4.73 22.21
N ARG A 603 -25.26 4.85 21.79
CA ARG A 603 -24.81 5.79 20.75
C ARG A 603 -24.63 5.14 19.38
N TYR A 604 -24.82 3.83 19.30
CA TYR A 604 -24.54 3.01 18.13
C TYR A 604 -25.73 2.10 17.87
N ASP A 605 -26.76 2.64 17.23
CA ASP A 605 -28.02 1.93 16.90
C ASP A 605 -27.82 0.68 16.00
N TRP A 606 -26.60 0.43 15.53
CA TRP A 606 -26.19 -0.73 14.74
C TRP A 606 -25.48 -1.83 15.55
N ILE A 607 -25.19 -1.60 16.83
CA ILE A 607 -24.68 -2.61 17.76
C ILE A 607 -25.84 -3.03 18.67
N GLY A 608 -26.72 -3.88 18.16
CA GLY A 608 -27.90 -4.40 18.85
C GLY A 608 -28.72 -5.31 17.97
#